data_AF-A0A9L0SUC7-F1
#
_entry.id   AF-A0A9L0SUC7-F1
#
_cell.length_a   1.000
_cell.length_b   1.000
_cell.length_c   1.000
_cell.angle_alpha   90.00
_cell.angle_beta   90.00
_cell.angle_gamma   90.00
#
_symmetry.space_group_name_H-M   'P 1'
#
loop_
_entity.id
_entity.type
_entity.pdbx_description
1 polymer ?
#
loop_
_entity_poly.entity_id
_entity_poly.type
_entity_poly.pdbx_seq_one_letter_code
_entity_poly.pdbx_strand_id
1 'polypeptide(L)'
;MHGSCVFQISKQEQTCLDCKKNFCMTCSSQVGNGPRLCLLCQRFRATAFQREELMKMKSVDSEDSFVPGRRASLSDLTDLEDIEGLTVRQLKEILARNFVNYKGCCEKWELMERVTRLYKDQKGLQHLVCSAEDQNGGAVPSGLEENLCRICMDSPIDCVLLECGHMVTCTKCGKRMNECPICRQYVIRAVHVFRS
;
A
#
# COMPACT_ATOMS: atom_id res chain seq x y z
N MET A 1 -18.76 19.68 12.46
CA MET A 1 -18.08 21.00 12.47
C MET A 1 -16.79 20.86 11.69
N HIS A 2 -16.77 21.46 10.50
CA HIS A 2 -15.61 21.55 9.61
C HIS A 2 -14.41 22.18 10.30
N GLY A 3 -13.20 21.76 9.93
CA GLY A 3 -11.98 22.38 10.42
C GLY A 3 -10.71 21.63 10.04
N SER A 4 -10.46 21.48 8.74
CA SER A 4 -9.12 21.20 8.22
C SER A 4 -8.17 22.30 8.70
N CYS A 5 -7.40 22.07 9.76
CA CYS A 5 -6.21 22.89 10.06
C CYS A 5 -5.08 22.47 9.12
N VAL A 6 -5.31 22.64 7.82
CA VAL A 6 -4.24 22.72 6.83
C VAL A 6 -3.86 24.18 6.80
N PHE A 7 -2.58 24.49 7.04
CA PHE A 7 -1.97 25.81 6.88
C PHE A 7 -2.21 26.88 7.97
N GLN A 8 -1.81 26.61 9.22
CA GLN A 8 -1.17 27.66 10.03
C GLN A 8 -0.01 27.07 10.83
N ILE A 9 1.20 27.56 10.56
CA ILE A 9 2.38 27.39 11.42
C ILE A 9 2.09 28.16 12.71
N SER A 10 1.35 27.54 13.62
CA SER A 10 1.10 28.08 14.95
C SER A 10 2.32 27.75 15.81
N LYS A 11 3.07 28.77 16.24
CA LYS A 11 4.33 28.66 17.01
C LYS A 11 4.19 28.01 18.41
N GLN A 12 3.04 27.44 18.73
CA GLN A 12 2.75 26.87 20.05
C GLN A 12 2.14 25.48 19.89
N GLU A 13 2.96 24.56 19.38
CA GLU A 13 2.65 23.14 19.30
C GLU A 13 2.80 22.46 20.66
N GLN A 14 1.93 21.51 20.94
CA GLN A 14 1.76 20.87 22.23
C GLN A 14 1.84 19.36 22.04
N THR A 15 2.76 18.71 22.76
CA THR A 15 3.01 17.29 22.60
C THR A 15 2.00 16.48 23.40
N CYS A 16 1.32 15.55 22.74
CA CYS A 16 0.46 14.58 23.41
C CYS A 16 1.31 13.57 24.19
N LEU A 17 1.01 13.37 25.48
CA LEU A 17 1.78 12.43 26.31
C LEU A 17 1.72 10.98 25.78
N ASP A 18 0.57 10.55 25.23
CA ASP A 18 0.37 9.15 24.82
C ASP A 18 1.00 8.84 23.47
N CYS A 19 0.67 9.62 22.44
CA CYS A 19 1.13 9.34 21.07
C CYS A 19 2.39 10.11 20.66
N LYS A 20 2.91 10.98 21.54
CA LYS A 20 4.12 11.79 21.33
C LYS A 20 4.13 12.66 20.06
N LYS A 21 2.97 12.85 19.43
CA LYS A 21 2.80 13.75 18.29
C LYS A 21 2.50 15.17 18.79
N ASN A 22 2.86 16.15 17.98
CA ASN A 22 2.61 17.56 18.24
C ASN A 22 1.27 17.98 17.63
N PHE A 23 0.50 18.75 18.40
CA PHE A 23 -0.83 19.23 18.03
C PHE A 23 -0.99 20.69 18.41
N CYS A 24 -1.87 21.42 17.72
CA CYS A 24 -2.24 22.77 18.13
C CYS A 24 -3.09 22.76 19.41
N MET A 25 -3.30 23.95 19.99
CA MET A 25 -4.11 24.17 21.19
C MET A 25 -5.57 23.71 21.03
N THR A 26 -6.10 23.65 19.81
CA THR A 26 -7.48 23.22 19.51
C THR A 26 -7.59 21.71 19.25
N CYS A 27 -6.49 21.05 18.88
CA CYS A 27 -6.45 19.59 18.66
C CYS A 27 -5.91 18.81 19.87
N SER A 28 -5.50 19.50 20.94
CA SER A 28 -5.07 18.93 22.21
C SER A 28 -5.71 19.68 23.37
N SER A 29 -6.19 18.95 24.38
CA SER A 29 -6.76 19.57 25.58
C SER A 29 -6.14 19.01 26.86
N GLN A 30 -6.23 19.80 27.92
CA GLN A 30 -5.80 19.45 29.26
C GLN A 30 -7.02 19.59 30.17
N VAL A 31 -7.43 18.49 30.82
CA VAL A 31 -8.58 18.51 31.74
C VAL A 31 -8.06 18.67 33.16
N GLY A 32 -8.40 19.80 33.79
CA GLY A 32 -7.94 20.14 35.14
C GLY A 32 -6.41 20.23 35.20
N ASN A 33 -5.81 19.61 36.22
CA ASN A 33 -4.36 19.54 36.40
C ASN A 33 -3.72 18.27 35.76
N GLY A 34 -4.45 17.62 34.83
CA GLY A 34 -4.02 16.38 34.19
C GLY A 34 -2.97 16.58 33.08
N PRO A 35 -2.42 15.49 32.51
CA PRO A 35 -1.49 15.58 31.39
C PRO A 35 -2.21 16.01 30.10
N ARG A 36 -1.47 16.68 29.21
CA ARG A 36 -2.00 17.16 27.94
C ARG A 36 -2.07 16.04 26.90
N LEU A 37 -3.23 15.87 26.29
CA LEU A 37 -3.51 14.79 25.34
C LEU A 37 -4.16 15.34 24.07
N CYS A 38 -3.95 14.67 22.93
CA CYS A 38 -4.74 14.94 21.74
C CYS A 38 -6.18 14.45 21.96
N LEU A 39 -7.14 15.05 21.25
CA LEU A 39 -8.57 14.72 21.41
C LEU A 39 -8.86 13.21 21.23
N LEU A 40 -8.07 12.52 20.40
CA LEU A 40 -8.19 11.07 20.19
C LEU A 40 -7.72 10.27 21.42
N CYS A 41 -6.50 10.53 21.91
CA CYS A 41 -5.95 9.86 23.09
C CYS A 41 -6.76 10.18 24.35
N GLN A 42 -7.28 11.40 24.45
CA GLN A 42 -8.16 11.79 25.55
C GLN A 42 -9.47 11.02 25.55
N ARG A 43 -10.13 10.88 24.38
CA ARG A 43 -11.32 10.02 24.28
C ARG A 43 -11.00 8.56 24.57
N PHE A 44 -9.84 8.09 24.15
CA PHE A 44 -9.38 6.73 24.44
C PHE A 44 -9.14 6.49 25.94
N ARG A 45 -8.60 7.48 26.67
CA ARG A 45 -8.51 7.40 28.13
C ARG A 45 -9.88 7.49 28.81
N ALA A 46 -10.81 8.26 28.25
CA ALA A 46 -12.15 8.41 28.79
C ALA A 46 -12.98 7.11 28.74
N THR A 47 -12.63 6.13 27.89
CA THR A 47 -13.29 4.81 27.86
C THR A 47 -12.77 3.85 28.93
N ALA A 48 -11.85 4.29 29.81
CA ALA A 48 -11.29 3.51 30.92
C ALA A 48 -10.77 2.11 30.52
N PHE A 49 -10.34 1.94 29.25
CA PHE A 49 -9.91 0.65 28.68
C PHE A 49 -10.97 -0.49 28.75
N GLN A 50 -12.25 -0.17 28.92
CA GLN A 50 -13.31 -1.18 28.86
C GLN A 50 -13.56 -1.60 27.41
N ARG A 51 -13.43 -2.92 27.13
CA ARG A 51 -13.49 -3.50 25.78
C ARG A 51 -14.80 -3.20 25.05
N GLU A 52 -15.90 -3.07 25.78
CA GLU A 52 -17.23 -2.75 25.21
C GLU A 52 -17.34 -1.31 24.71
N GLU A 53 -16.76 -0.34 25.43
CA GLU A 53 -16.82 1.08 25.06
C GLU A 53 -15.83 1.42 23.93
N LEU A 54 -14.73 0.68 23.82
CA LEU A 54 -13.80 0.79 22.70
C LEU A 54 -14.46 0.34 21.37
N MET A 55 -15.36 -0.64 21.41
CA MET A 55 -16.11 -1.08 20.23
C MET A 55 -17.20 -0.08 19.78
N LYS A 56 -17.61 0.87 20.63
CA LYS A 56 -18.58 1.92 20.29
C LYS A 56 -17.94 3.14 19.62
N MET A 57 -16.62 3.21 19.57
CA MET A 57 -15.90 4.34 18.99
C MET A 57 -15.99 4.29 17.45
N LYS A 58 -17.02 4.92 16.88
CA LYS A 58 -17.17 5.06 15.43
C LYS A 58 -16.01 5.89 14.86
N SER A 59 -15.22 5.28 13.98
CA SER A 59 -14.34 6.02 13.08
C SER A 59 -15.21 6.97 12.25
N VAL A 60 -14.95 8.27 12.36
CA VAL A 60 -15.58 9.26 11.48
C VAL A 60 -14.91 9.09 10.11
N ASP A 61 -15.52 8.28 9.25
CA ASP A 61 -15.35 8.40 7.82
C ASP A 61 -16.72 8.83 7.30
N SER A 62 -16.77 10.04 6.77
CA SER A 62 -17.98 10.66 6.23
C SER A 62 -18.69 9.70 5.27
N GLU A 63 -19.95 9.45 5.58
CA GLU A 63 -21.06 9.06 4.71
C GLU A 63 -20.68 8.58 3.30
N ASP A 64 -20.59 7.25 3.12
CA ASP A 64 -21.28 6.58 2.03
C ASP A 64 -21.58 5.13 2.44
N SER A 65 -22.86 4.77 2.34
CA SER A 65 -23.44 3.47 2.62
C SER A 65 -22.89 2.40 1.69
N PHE A 66 -22.29 1.32 2.23
CA PHE A 66 -22.54 -0.10 1.90
C PHE A 66 -21.49 -1.01 2.60
N VAL A 67 -21.96 -1.81 3.55
CA VAL A 67 -21.35 -2.93 4.31
C VAL A 67 -19.90 -2.78 4.83
N PRO A 68 -19.70 -2.60 6.15
CA PRO A 68 -18.39 -2.78 6.79
C PRO A 68 -18.06 -4.28 6.84
N GLY A 69 -17.06 -4.72 6.06
CA GLY A 69 -16.43 -6.02 6.32
C GLY A 69 -15.85 -6.77 5.13
N ARG A 70 -16.26 -6.46 3.89
CA ARG A 70 -15.62 -7.06 2.70
C ARG A 70 -14.71 -6.02 2.05
N ARG A 71 -13.41 -6.19 2.26
CA ARG A 71 -12.39 -5.41 1.53
C ARG A 71 -12.51 -5.75 0.05
N ALA A 72 -12.67 -4.76 -0.81
CA ALA A 72 -12.74 -4.94 -2.26
C ALA A 72 -11.52 -5.73 -2.78
N SER A 73 -11.75 -6.66 -3.70
CA SER A 73 -10.72 -7.50 -4.30
C SER A 73 -10.87 -7.61 -5.82
N LEU A 74 -9.81 -8.00 -6.52
CA LEU A 74 -9.87 -8.19 -7.98
C LEU A 74 -10.78 -9.36 -8.39
N SER A 75 -10.95 -10.35 -7.50
CA SER A 75 -11.85 -11.49 -7.74
C SER A 75 -13.33 -11.10 -7.74
N ASP A 76 -13.67 -9.93 -7.23
CA ASP A 76 -15.05 -9.41 -7.24
C ASP A 76 -15.39 -8.66 -8.54
N LEU A 77 -14.44 -8.53 -9.48
CA LEU A 77 -14.59 -7.80 -10.74
C LEU A 77 -14.74 -8.78 -11.90
N THR A 78 -15.75 -8.59 -12.74
CA THR A 78 -16.04 -9.46 -13.90
C THR A 78 -15.63 -8.79 -15.20
N ASP A 79 -15.77 -7.46 -15.29
CA ASP A 79 -15.47 -6.69 -16.50
C ASP A 79 -14.93 -5.28 -16.20
N LEU A 80 -14.54 -4.53 -17.24
CA LEU A 80 -13.95 -3.19 -17.11
C LEU A 80 -14.94 -2.15 -16.56
N GLU A 81 -16.24 -2.34 -16.77
CA GLU A 81 -17.30 -1.46 -16.25
C GLU A 81 -17.38 -1.50 -14.72
N ASP A 82 -17.10 -2.66 -14.11
CA ASP A 82 -17.05 -2.79 -12.65
C ASP A 82 -15.98 -1.87 -12.05
N ILE A 83 -14.87 -1.67 -12.75
CA ILE A 83 -13.74 -0.83 -12.32
C ILE A 83 -14.15 0.65 -12.31
N GLU A 84 -14.96 1.08 -13.26
CA GLU A 84 -15.48 2.45 -13.35
C GLU A 84 -16.45 2.76 -12.20
N GLY A 85 -17.26 1.78 -11.81
CA GLY A 85 -18.19 1.84 -10.68
C GLY A 85 -17.53 1.91 -9.30
N LEU A 86 -16.23 1.60 -9.18
CA LEU A 86 -15.54 1.61 -7.90
C LEU A 86 -15.30 3.03 -7.38
N THR A 87 -15.39 3.16 -6.05
CA THR A 87 -14.95 4.35 -5.33
C THR A 87 -13.42 4.44 -5.26
N VAL A 88 -12.89 5.64 -5.03
CA VAL A 88 -11.45 5.87 -4.82
C VAL A 88 -10.90 5.01 -3.67
N ARG A 89 -11.71 4.76 -2.64
CA ARG A 89 -11.31 3.91 -1.51
C ARG A 89 -11.14 2.46 -1.94
N GLN A 90 -12.12 1.92 -2.66
CA GLN A 90 -12.09 0.54 -3.16
C GLN A 90 -10.95 0.33 -4.16
N LEU A 91 -10.70 1.28 -5.08
CA LEU A 91 -9.57 1.24 -6.00
C LEU A 91 -8.24 1.17 -5.23
N LYS A 92 -8.06 2.01 -4.20
CA LYS A 92 -6.87 1.98 -3.34
C LYS A 92 -6.75 0.70 -2.53
N GLU A 93 -7.86 0.15 -2.04
CA GLU A 93 -7.88 -1.14 -1.33
C GLU A 93 -7.44 -2.28 -2.25
N ILE A 94 -7.95 -2.35 -3.47
CA ILE A 94 -7.57 -3.34 -4.48
C ILE A 94 -6.07 -3.23 -4.79
N LEU A 95 -5.57 -2.03 -5.05
CA LEU A 95 -4.15 -1.80 -5.33
C LEU A 95 -3.27 -2.17 -4.13
N ALA A 96 -3.68 -1.79 -2.91
CA ALA A 96 -2.96 -2.12 -1.68
C ALA A 96 -2.87 -3.63 -1.44
N ARG A 97 -3.97 -4.37 -1.67
CA ARG A 97 -4.02 -5.83 -1.50
C ARG A 97 -3.13 -6.58 -2.47
N ASN A 98 -2.92 -6.01 -3.66
CA ASN A 98 -2.07 -6.58 -4.70
C ASN A 98 -0.67 -5.95 -4.72
N PHE A 99 -0.30 -5.24 -3.66
CA PHE A 99 1.01 -4.59 -3.50
C PHE A 99 1.39 -3.63 -4.63
N VAL A 100 0.40 -3.07 -5.33
CA VAL A 100 0.61 -2.06 -6.36
C VAL A 100 0.70 -0.70 -5.70
N ASN A 101 1.83 -0.03 -5.88
CA ASN A 101 2.01 1.33 -5.39
C ASN A 101 1.05 2.28 -6.13
N TYR A 102 0.29 3.08 -5.37
CA TYR A 102 -0.59 4.13 -5.87
C TYR A 102 -0.27 5.51 -5.28
N LYS A 103 0.88 5.64 -4.61
CA LYS A 103 1.39 6.93 -4.14
C LYS A 103 1.64 7.84 -5.35
N GLY A 104 1.08 9.05 -5.31
CA GLY A 104 1.20 10.03 -6.39
C GLY A 104 0.04 10.03 -7.38
N CYS A 105 -0.93 9.10 -7.28
CA CYS A 105 -2.19 9.23 -8.01
C CYS A 105 -3.04 10.34 -7.39
N CYS A 106 -3.25 11.42 -8.13
CA CYS A 106 -4.04 12.58 -7.75
C CYS A 106 -5.51 12.42 -8.18
N GLU A 107 -5.77 11.64 -9.22
CA GLU A 107 -7.08 11.51 -9.84
C GLU A 107 -7.63 10.07 -9.82
N LYS A 108 -8.96 9.93 -9.89
CA LYS A 108 -9.64 8.62 -9.89
C LYS A 108 -9.22 7.78 -11.11
N TRP A 109 -9.06 8.42 -12.27
CA TRP A 109 -8.71 7.73 -13.51
C TRP A 109 -7.34 7.04 -13.42
N GLU A 110 -6.36 7.65 -12.74
CA GLU A 110 -5.01 7.05 -12.57
C GLU A 110 -5.07 5.77 -11.73
N LEU A 111 -5.95 5.73 -10.74
CA LEU A 111 -6.19 4.54 -9.92
C LEU A 111 -6.92 3.48 -10.74
N MET A 112 -7.93 3.87 -11.51
CA MET A 112 -8.64 2.98 -12.42
C MET A 112 -7.72 2.37 -13.46
N GLU A 113 -6.80 3.14 -14.05
CA GLU A 113 -5.84 2.63 -15.03
C GLU A 113 -4.94 1.56 -14.42
N ARG A 114 -4.44 1.79 -13.19
CA ARG A 114 -3.61 0.81 -12.48
C ARG A 114 -4.40 -0.45 -12.12
N VAL A 115 -5.65 -0.32 -11.67
CA VAL A 115 -6.53 -1.46 -11.40
C VAL A 115 -6.88 -2.21 -12.67
N THR A 116 -7.11 -1.50 -13.77
CA THR A 116 -7.40 -2.07 -15.10
C THR A 116 -6.22 -2.89 -15.62
N ARG A 117 -4.99 -2.36 -15.51
CA ARG A 117 -3.78 -3.11 -15.91
C ARG A 117 -3.62 -4.37 -15.07
N LEU A 118 -3.77 -4.23 -13.76
CA LEU A 118 -3.69 -5.33 -12.80
C LEU A 118 -4.75 -6.42 -13.07
N TYR A 119 -5.98 -6.03 -13.39
CA TYR A 119 -7.07 -6.93 -13.76
C TYR A 119 -6.77 -7.69 -15.06
N LYS A 120 -6.25 -6.99 -16.08
CA LYS A 120 -5.83 -7.62 -17.36
C LYS A 120 -4.68 -8.60 -17.18
N ASP A 121 -3.67 -8.23 -16.39
CA ASP A 121 -2.53 -9.11 -16.08
C ASP A 121 -3.00 -10.40 -15.39
N GLN A 122 -3.95 -10.29 -14.46
CA GLN A 122 -4.53 -11.45 -13.76
C GLN A 122 -5.36 -12.35 -14.71
N LYS A 123 -6.12 -11.77 -15.64
CA LYS A 123 -6.92 -12.52 -16.63
C LYS A 123 -6.03 -13.20 -17.68
N GLY A 124 -4.94 -12.53 -18.10
CA GLY A 124 -3.93 -13.10 -18.98
C GLY A 124 -3.24 -14.32 -18.36
N LEU A 125 -2.94 -14.26 -17.05
CA LEU A 125 -2.34 -15.39 -16.34
C LEU A 125 -3.34 -16.56 -16.16
N GLN A 126 -4.62 -16.28 -15.89
CA GLN A 126 -5.66 -17.32 -15.82
C GLN A 126 -5.87 -18.03 -17.17
N HIS A 127 -5.74 -17.33 -18.30
CA HIS A 127 -5.88 -17.93 -19.63
C HIS A 127 -4.72 -18.88 -19.98
N LEU A 128 -3.53 -18.70 -19.39
CA LEU A 128 -2.39 -19.61 -19.57
C LEU A 128 -2.48 -20.87 -18.70
N VAL A 129 -3.17 -20.79 -17.56
CA VAL A 129 -3.31 -21.89 -16.58
C VAL A 129 -4.39 -22.89 -17.00
N CYS A 130 -5.39 -22.48 -17.80
CA CYS A 130 -6.43 -23.37 -18.33
C CYS A 130 -6.01 -24.15 -19.59
N SER A 131 -4.92 -23.79 -20.27
CA SER A 131 -4.49 -24.44 -21.52
C SER A 131 -3.41 -25.52 -21.34
N ALA A 132 -3.08 -25.91 -20.10
CA ALA A 132 -2.00 -26.84 -19.80
C ALA A 132 -2.42 -28.33 -19.73
N GLU A 133 -3.65 -28.68 -20.10
CA GLU A 133 -4.11 -30.08 -20.21
C GLU A 133 -4.72 -30.35 -21.59
N ASP A 134 -3.93 -30.29 -22.67
CA ASP A 134 -3.88 -31.34 -23.73
C ASP A 134 -2.81 -30.98 -24.79
N GLN A 135 -1.75 -31.77 -24.78
CA GLN A 135 -0.83 -32.18 -25.86
C GLN A 135 -0.50 -31.25 -27.05
N ASN A 136 0.83 -31.15 -27.28
CA ASN A 136 1.53 -31.10 -28.57
C ASN A 136 1.96 -29.72 -29.14
N GLY A 137 3.25 -29.42 -28.96
CA GLY A 137 4.15 -28.94 -30.03
C GLY A 137 4.03 -27.48 -30.49
N GLY A 138 4.88 -26.60 -29.97
CA GLY A 138 5.16 -25.31 -30.61
C GLY A 138 5.96 -24.36 -29.73
N ALA A 139 7.26 -24.26 -29.99
CA ALA A 139 8.20 -23.42 -29.26
C ALA A 139 7.80 -21.93 -29.28
N VAL A 140 7.58 -21.35 -28.10
CA VAL A 140 7.65 -19.90 -27.86
C VAL A 140 8.69 -19.67 -26.77
N PRO A 141 9.88 -19.13 -27.06
CA PRO A 141 10.87 -18.86 -26.04
C PRO A 141 10.53 -17.51 -25.39
N SER A 142 9.56 -17.48 -24.48
CA SER A 142 9.28 -16.30 -23.64
C SER A 142 10.18 -16.22 -22.39
N GLY A 143 11.20 -17.08 -22.27
CA GLY A 143 12.07 -17.18 -21.10
C GLY A 143 13.03 -16.00 -20.86
N LEU A 144 12.97 -14.94 -21.67
CA LEU A 144 13.86 -13.77 -21.53
C LEU A 144 13.28 -12.69 -20.60
N GLU A 145 11.97 -12.48 -20.57
CA GLU A 145 11.35 -11.40 -19.78
C GLU A 145 11.35 -11.70 -18.27
N GLU A 146 11.32 -12.98 -17.89
CA GLU A 146 11.38 -13.39 -16.49
C GLU A 146 12.75 -13.13 -15.83
N ASN A 147 13.81 -13.02 -16.63
CA ASN A 147 15.19 -12.82 -16.18
C ASN A 147 15.63 -11.34 -16.17
N LEU A 148 14.75 -10.39 -16.47
CA LEU A 148 15.07 -8.96 -16.49
C LEU A 148 14.88 -8.30 -15.12
N CYS A 149 15.73 -7.31 -14.84
CA CYS A 149 15.66 -6.50 -13.63
C CYS A 149 14.28 -5.85 -13.51
N ARG A 150 13.59 -6.07 -12.40
CA ARG A 150 12.24 -5.54 -12.18
C ARG A 150 12.18 -4.02 -11.93
N ILE A 151 13.33 -3.36 -11.94
CA ILE A 151 13.45 -1.91 -11.71
C ILE A 151 13.69 -1.16 -13.01
N CYS A 152 14.63 -1.61 -13.85
CA CYS A 152 14.91 -0.96 -15.14
C CYS A 152 14.30 -1.68 -16.34
N MET A 153 13.91 -2.95 -16.21
CA MET A 153 13.41 -3.81 -17.29
C MET A 153 14.34 -3.88 -18.53
N ASP A 154 15.60 -3.50 -18.38
CA ASP A 154 16.55 -3.29 -19.49
C ASP A 154 17.79 -4.19 -19.37
N SER A 155 18.18 -4.53 -18.14
CA SER A 155 19.34 -5.39 -17.88
C SER A 155 18.92 -6.66 -17.15
N PRO A 156 19.60 -7.80 -17.35
CA PRO A 156 19.30 -9.03 -16.65
C PRO A 156 19.48 -8.89 -15.14
N ILE A 157 18.79 -9.75 -14.39
CA ILE A 157 19.02 -9.91 -12.96
C ILE A 157 20.39 -10.56 -12.77
N ASP A 158 21.34 -9.76 -12.29
CA ASP A 158 22.72 -10.15 -12.05
C ASP A 158 23.18 -9.78 -10.62
N CYS A 159 22.27 -9.37 -9.74
CA CYS A 159 22.59 -8.84 -8.42
C CYS A 159 21.81 -9.55 -7.32
N VAL A 160 22.50 -9.86 -6.21
CA VAL A 160 21.91 -10.31 -4.95
C VAL A 160 22.03 -9.22 -3.88
N LEU A 161 20.95 -9.02 -3.13
CA LEU A 161 20.90 -8.08 -2.01
C LEU A 161 21.25 -8.80 -0.69
N LEU A 162 22.34 -8.39 -0.04
CA LEU A 162 22.79 -9.01 1.22
C LEU A 162 21.89 -8.62 2.39
N GLU A 163 21.85 -9.52 3.38
CA GLU A 163 20.86 -9.62 4.49
C GLU A 163 19.53 -10.30 4.13
N CYS A 164 19.09 -10.28 2.86
CA CYS A 164 17.83 -10.92 2.46
C CYS A 164 17.92 -11.90 1.29
N GLY A 165 19.00 -11.91 0.50
CA GLY A 165 19.25 -12.90 -0.54
C GLY A 165 18.39 -12.78 -1.80
N HIS A 166 17.51 -11.78 -1.92
CA HIS A 166 16.63 -11.65 -3.07
C HIS A 166 17.37 -11.18 -4.33
N MET A 167 17.21 -11.92 -5.42
CA MET A 167 17.73 -11.60 -6.75
C MET A 167 16.60 -11.11 -7.65
N VAL A 168 16.44 -9.79 -7.73
CA VAL A 168 15.32 -9.14 -8.44
C VAL A 168 15.76 -7.93 -9.26
N THR A 169 17.03 -7.54 -9.11
CA THR A 169 17.60 -6.35 -9.74
C THR A 169 18.87 -6.66 -10.50
N CYS A 170 19.21 -5.80 -11.46
CA CYS A 170 20.55 -5.70 -12.00
C CYS A 170 21.42 -4.88 -11.04
N THR A 171 22.74 -4.98 -11.17
CA THR A 171 23.73 -4.37 -10.27
C THR A 171 23.65 -2.85 -10.29
N LYS A 172 23.30 -2.25 -11.42
CA LYS A 172 23.08 -0.79 -11.54
C LYS A 172 21.90 -0.31 -10.69
N CYS A 173 20.83 -1.09 -10.65
CA CYS A 173 19.65 -0.80 -9.82
C CYS A 173 19.91 -1.18 -8.36
N GLY A 174 20.53 -2.32 -8.12
CA GLY A 174 21.01 -2.83 -6.83
C GLY A 174 21.81 -1.83 -6.01
N LYS A 175 22.70 -1.07 -6.65
CA LYS A 175 23.55 -0.07 -5.98
C LYS A 175 22.83 1.23 -5.60
N ARG A 176 21.67 1.52 -6.20
CA ARG A 176 20.94 2.78 -5.99
C ARG A 176 19.78 2.66 -5.00
N MET A 177 19.56 1.47 -4.45
CA MET A 177 18.43 1.14 -3.59
C MET A 177 18.87 0.99 -2.13
N ASN A 178 18.01 1.46 -1.23
CA ASN A 178 18.20 1.39 0.23
C ASN A 178 17.40 0.25 0.87
N GLU A 179 16.37 -0.27 0.19
CA GLU A 179 15.50 -1.34 0.67
C GLU A 179 15.23 -2.38 -0.43
N CYS A 180 15.09 -3.64 -0.05
CA CYS A 180 14.73 -4.72 -0.97
C CYS A 180 13.25 -4.58 -1.40
N PRO A 181 12.91 -4.65 -2.70
CA PRO A 181 11.53 -4.51 -3.17
C PRO A 181 10.65 -5.71 -2.81
N ILE A 182 11.25 -6.85 -2.41
CA ILE A 182 10.53 -8.06 -2.01
C ILE A 182 10.18 -8.02 -0.52
N CYS A 183 11.19 -7.87 0.35
CA CYS A 183 11.02 -8.00 1.79
C CYS A 183 11.17 -6.69 2.58
N ARG A 184 11.46 -5.57 1.91
CA ARG A 184 11.69 -4.24 2.51
C ARG A 184 12.83 -4.18 3.52
N GLN A 185 13.66 -5.22 3.57
CA GLN A 185 14.85 -5.22 4.41
C GLN A 185 15.89 -4.24 3.85
N TYR A 186 16.58 -3.54 4.75
CA TYR A 186 17.59 -2.56 4.38
C TYR A 186 18.73 -3.24 3.61
N VAL A 187 19.09 -2.66 2.47
CA VAL A 187 20.16 -3.18 1.62
C VAL A 187 21.50 -2.71 2.19
N ILE A 188 22.20 -3.61 2.89
CA ILE A 188 23.55 -3.30 3.39
C ILE A 188 24.56 -3.31 2.24
N ARG A 189 24.47 -4.30 1.35
CA ARG A 189 25.34 -4.44 0.17
C ARG A 189 24.61 -5.11 -0.98
N ALA A 190 24.99 -4.73 -2.20
CA ALA A 190 24.54 -5.32 -3.46
C ALA A 190 25.76 -5.95 -4.16
N VAL A 191 25.69 -7.26 -4.44
CA VAL A 191 26.81 -8.02 -5.03
C VAL A 191 26.38 -8.62 -6.36
N HIS A 192 27.23 -8.44 -7.37
CA HIS A 192 27.04 -9.03 -8.70
C HIS A 192 27.31 -10.54 -8.64
N VAL A 193 26.44 -11.33 -9.25
CA VAL A 193 26.51 -12.78 -9.34
C VAL A 193 26.86 -13.20 -10.77
N PHE A 194 27.84 -14.08 -10.91
CA PHE A 194 28.21 -14.67 -12.19
C PHE A 194 27.42 -15.97 -12.39
N ARG A 195 26.60 -16.05 -13.44
CA ARG A 195 26.00 -17.32 -13.88
C ARG A 195 27.05 -18.05 -14.74
N SER A 196 27.30 -19.32 -14.42
CA SER A 196 28.21 -20.22 -15.17
C SER A 196 27.50 -20.86 -16.35
#